data_AF-A0A835AZK0-F1
#
_entry.id   AF-A0A835AZK0-F1
#
_cell.length_a   1.000
_cell.length_b   1.000
_cell.length_c   1.000
_cell.angle_alpha   90.00
_cell.angle_beta   90.00
_cell.angle_gamma   90.00
#
_symmetry.space_group_name_H-M   'P 1'
#
loop_
_entity.id
_entity.type
_entity.pdbx_description
1 polymer ?
#
loop_
_entity_poly.entity_id
_entity_poly.type
_entity_poly.pdbx_seq_one_letter_code
_entity_poly.pdbx_strand_id
1 'polypeptide(L)'
;MLAMDNVNNCLAMLLGERGNEFVEVLTSIIHIERYRCVSASLLRNICQHARPELKEADLKELSYCLRQVLEIILVADGPELDIFIGLSSEISKIAPGDFNRELDDDHIKDKFVKRLVEALNANAEPSAQCPGIRRVVLEQAITMMEHDSRYTNCFIDSRMEDALSMVEETASEAENYGLFLGDVGLMEAREPLSSLVARAKQQLAAYRSSH
;
A
#
# COMPACT_ATOMS: atom_id res chain seq x y z
N MET A 1 16.20 8.35 -0.02
CA MET A 1 15.40 9.33 -0.81
C MET A 1 15.22 10.58 0.03
N LEU A 2 15.31 11.78 -0.56
CA LEU A 2 15.12 13.04 0.18
C LEU A 2 13.68 13.21 0.73
N ALA A 3 12.69 12.54 0.16
CA ALA A 3 11.28 12.59 0.59
C ALA A 3 10.90 11.66 1.76
N MET A 4 11.81 10.81 2.27
CA MET A 4 11.48 9.76 3.24
C MET A 4 11.00 10.36 4.57
N ASP A 5 9.70 10.20 4.86
CA ASP A 5 9.03 10.62 6.10
C ASP A 5 9.38 12.06 6.55
N ASN A 6 9.58 12.95 5.57
CA ASN A 6 9.87 14.36 5.82
C ASN A 6 8.86 15.23 5.07
N VAL A 7 7.84 15.68 5.83
CA VAL A 7 6.77 16.55 5.34
C VAL A 7 7.35 17.77 4.62
N ASN A 8 8.36 18.44 5.18
CA ASN A 8 8.94 19.63 4.56
C ASN A 8 9.59 19.32 3.21
N ASN A 9 10.23 18.16 3.06
CA ASN A 9 10.83 17.75 1.79
C ASN A 9 9.75 17.37 0.76
N CYS A 10 8.70 16.65 1.17
CA CYS A 10 7.56 16.38 0.30
C CYS A 10 6.87 17.67 -0.17
N LEU A 11 6.67 18.62 0.74
CA LEU A 11 6.11 19.94 0.44
C LEU A 11 7.03 20.74 -0.49
N ALA A 12 8.34 20.74 -0.26
CA ALA A 12 9.29 21.42 -1.14
C ALA A 12 9.29 20.86 -2.56
N MET A 13 9.11 19.55 -2.71
CA MET A 13 8.99 18.88 -4.02
C MET A 13 7.67 19.22 -4.71
N LEU A 14 6.56 19.25 -3.97
CA LEU A 14 5.21 19.50 -4.50
C LEU A 14 4.91 21.00 -4.74
N LEU A 15 5.50 21.89 -3.95
CA LEU A 15 5.24 23.34 -3.98
C LEU A 15 6.37 24.15 -4.62
N GLY A 16 7.45 23.50 -5.05
CA GLY A 16 8.56 24.13 -5.76
C GLY A 16 8.18 24.65 -7.16
N GLU A 17 9.13 25.29 -7.86
CA GLU A 17 8.88 25.97 -9.15
C GLU A 17 8.27 25.08 -10.25
N ARG A 18 8.48 23.75 -10.18
CA ARG A 18 7.88 22.75 -11.09
C ARG A 18 6.86 21.83 -10.41
N GLY A 19 6.47 22.15 -9.18
CA GLY A 19 5.67 21.29 -8.31
C GLY A 19 4.32 20.87 -8.92
N ASN A 20 3.70 21.74 -9.72
CA ASN A 20 2.43 21.46 -10.42
C ASN A 20 2.53 20.34 -11.45
N GLU A 21 3.71 20.05 -11.98
CA GLU A 21 3.95 18.98 -12.97
C GLU A 21 4.60 17.76 -12.32
N PHE A 22 4.92 17.83 -11.02
CA PHE A 22 5.77 16.85 -10.39
C PHE A 22 5.08 15.49 -10.24
N VAL A 23 3.79 15.50 -9.87
CA VAL A 23 3.00 14.27 -9.80
C VAL A 23 2.83 13.66 -11.20
N GLU A 24 2.50 14.46 -12.21
CA GLU A 24 2.40 14.02 -13.63
C GLU A 24 3.71 13.37 -14.13
N VAL A 25 4.86 14.00 -13.85
CA VAL A 25 6.16 13.43 -14.21
C VAL A 25 6.37 12.09 -13.52
N LEU A 26 6.09 11.99 -12.23
CA LEU A 26 6.26 10.74 -11.49
C LEU A 26 5.31 9.63 -11.99
N THR A 27 4.04 9.93 -12.23
CA THR A 27 3.07 8.96 -12.77
C THR A 27 3.51 8.46 -14.14
N SER A 28 4.02 9.34 -15.01
CA SER A 28 4.56 8.93 -16.32
C SER A 28 5.77 7.98 -16.20
N ILE A 29 6.62 8.16 -15.18
CA ILE A 29 7.82 7.34 -14.95
C ILE A 29 7.46 5.93 -14.46
N ILE A 30 6.26 5.69 -13.91
CA ILE A 30 5.82 4.33 -13.52
C ILE A 30 5.85 3.37 -14.72
N HIS A 31 5.62 3.88 -15.94
CA HIS A 31 5.74 3.10 -17.18
C HIS A 31 7.17 2.71 -17.55
N ILE A 32 8.19 3.28 -16.90
CA ILE A 32 9.59 3.04 -17.20
C ILE A 32 10.15 2.06 -16.16
N GLU A 33 10.23 0.77 -16.52
CA GLU A 33 10.66 -0.34 -15.65
C GLU A 33 11.89 -0.01 -14.79
N ARG A 34 12.91 0.62 -15.40
CA ARG A 34 14.16 0.98 -14.71
C ARG A 34 13.98 1.96 -13.53
N TYR A 35 12.95 2.81 -13.57
CA TYR A 35 12.77 3.92 -12.64
C TYR A 35 11.46 3.86 -11.85
N ARG A 36 10.58 2.89 -12.16
CA ARG A 36 9.24 2.81 -11.58
C ARG A 36 9.24 2.68 -10.05
N CYS A 37 10.17 1.92 -9.45
CA CYS A 37 10.26 1.79 -8.00
C CYS A 37 10.62 3.11 -7.31
N VAL A 38 11.54 3.89 -7.90
CA VAL A 38 11.93 5.20 -7.36
C VAL A 38 10.75 6.16 -7.45
N SER A 39 10.06 6.16 -8.59
CA SER A 39 8.88 7.01 -8.80
C SER A 39 7.75 6.66 -7.82
N ALA A 40 7.41 5.38 -7.73
CA ALA A 40 6.36 4.89 -6.85
C ALA A 40 6.67 5.19 -5.37
N SER A 41 7.92 5.06 -4.95
CA SER A 41 8.35 5.41 -3.60
C SER A 41 8.20 6.91 -3.32
N LEU A 42 8.53 7.77 -4.28
CA LEU A 42 8.35 9.23 -4.14
C LEU A 42 6.86 9.59 -4.09
N LEU A 43 6.05 9.03 -4.99
CA LEU A 43 4.59 9.23 -4.99
C LEU A 43 3.97 8.79 -3.68
N ARG A 44 4.36 7.62 -3.14
CA ARG A 44 3.87 7.13 -1.84
C ARG A 44 4.17 8.14 -0.73
N ASN A 45 5.41 8.64 -0.65
CA ASN A 45 5.80 9.62 0.36
C ASN A 45 5.02 10.96 0.21
N ILE A 46 4.79 11.42 -1.02
CA ILE A 46 3.99 12.64 -1.26
C ILE A 46 2.55 12.40 -0.82
N CYS A 47 1.95 11.28 -1.23
CA CYS A 47 0.59 10.91 -0.85
C CYS A 47 0.42 10.77 0.66
N GLN A 48 1.43 10.24 1.36
CA GLN A 48 1.38 10.03 2.80
C GLN A 48 1.62 11.32 3.60
N HIS A 49 2.52 12.20 3.14
CA HIS A 49 3.03 13.32 3.95
C HIS A 49 2.62 14.71 3.46
N ALA A 50 2.19 14.85 2.22
CA ALA A 50 1.76 16.11 1.62
C ALA A 50 0.32 16.04 1.06
N ARG A 51 -0.47 15.05 1.50
CA ARG A 51 -1.87 14.84 1.06
C ARG A 51 -2.72 16.11 1.03
N PRO A 52 -2.72 16.99 2.07
CA PRO A 52 -3.57 18.17 2.07
C PRO A 52 -3.27 19.16 0.93
N GLU A 53 -2.06 19.08 0.36
CA GLU A 53 -1.58 20.00 -0.67
C GLU A 53 -1.69 19.43 -2.08
N LEU A 54 -2.18 18.19 -2.23
CA LEU A 54 -2.50 17.62 -3.54
C LEU A 54 -3.67 18.36 -4.17
N LYS A 55 -3.47 18.83 -5.40
CA LYS A 55 -4.48 19.55 -6.19
C LYS A 55 -5.33 18.56 -6.97
N GLU A 56 -6.46 19.04 -7.48
CA GLU A 56 -7.36 18.23 -8.33
C GLU A 56 -6.63 17.61 -9.54
N ALA A 57 -5.68 18.35 -10.14
CA ALA A 57 -4.84 17.82 -11.21
C ALA A 57 -3.98 16.63 -10.74
N ASP A 58 -3.36 16.72 -9.56
CA ASP A 58 -2.56 15.64 -8.99
C ASP A 58 -3.42 14.40 -8.70
N LEU A 59 -4.63 14.59 -8.18
CA LEU A 59 -5.58 13.50 -7.96
C LEU A 59 -5.93 12.80 -9.27
N LYS A 60 -6.15 13.56 -10.33
CA LYS A 60 -6.43 13.02 -11.66
C LYS A 60 -5.27 12.18 -12.19
N GLU A 61 -4.04 12.65 -12.03
CA GLU A 61 -2.83 11.91 -12.43
C GLU A 61 -2.67 10.61 -11.64
N LEU A 62 -2.91 10.63 -10.32
CA LEU A 62 -2.89 9.43 -9.48
C LEU A 62 -3.97 8.42 -9.92
N SER A 63 -5.17 8.89 -10.22
CA SER A 63 -6.24 8.04 -10.74
C SER A 63 -5.91 7.44 -12.11
N TYR A 64 -5.24 8.19 -13.00
CA TYR A 64 -4.81 7.67 -14.30
C TYR A 64 -3.76 6.55 -14.18
N CYS A 65 -2.81 6.67 -13.25
CA CYS A 65 -1.77 5.66 -13.07
C CYS A 65 -2.23 4.42 -12.30
N LEU A 66 -3.40 4.47 -11.66
CA LEU A 66 -3.85 3.42 -10.74
C LEU A 66 -3.96 2.05 -11.40
N ARG A 67 -4.52 1.98 -12.62
CA ARG A 67 -4.63 0.72 -13.35
C ARG A 67 -3.27 0.04 -13.52
N GLN A 68 -2.26 0.80 -13.89
CA GLN A 68 -0.90 0.30 -14.03
C GLN A 68 -0.31 -0.14 -12.68
N VAL A 69 -0.54 0.62 -11.61
CA VAL A 69 -0.10 0.24 -10.25
C VAL A 69 -0.68 -1.12 -9.87
N LEU A 70 -1.97 -1.33 -10.09
CA LEU A 70 -2.64 -2.60 -9.82
C LEU A 70 -2.06 -3.74 -10.67
N GLU A 71 -1.88 -3.52 -11.97
CA GLU A 71 -1.29 -4.53 -12.87
C GLU A 71 0.14 -4.91 -12.47
N ILE A 72 0.95 -3.96 -12.01
CA ILE A 72 2.30 -4.23 -11.49
C ILE A 72 2.22 -5.11 -10.23
N ILE A 73 1.32 -4.81 -9.28
CA ILE A 73 1.16 -5.59 -8.05
C ILE A 73 0.82 -7.06 -8.34
N LEU A 74 0.03 -7.32 -9.38
CA LEU A 74 -0.36 -8.67 -9.77
C LEU A 74 0.83 -9.54 -10.24
N VAL A 75 1.96 -8.95 -10.64
CA VAL A 75 3.11 -9.69 -11.22
C VAL A 75 4.46 -9.42 -10.54
N ALA A 76 4.61 -8.33 -9.79
CA ALA A 76 5.85 -7.97 -9.10
C ALA A 76 6.08 -8.82 -7.85
N ASP A 77 7.33 -8.98 -7.42
CA ASP A 77 7.72 -9.69 -6.20
C ASP A 77 8.74 -8.89 -5.36
N GLY A 78 8.97 -9.34 -4.13
CA GLY A 78 10.01 -8.81 -3.26
C GLY A 78 9.86 -7.30 -2.97
N PRO A 79 10.96 -6.52 -2.98
CA PRO A 79 10.92 -5.09 -2.65
C PRO A 79 10.04 -4.26 -3.57
N GLU A 80 9.89 -4.67 -4.83
CA GLU A 80 9.03 -3.96 -5.78
C GLU A 80 7.56 -4.10 -5.40
N LEU A 81 7.13 -5.32 -5.05
CA LEU A 81 5.77 -5.57 -4.58
C LEU A 81 5.44 -4.73 -3.33
N ASP A 82 6.37 -4.67 -2.37
CA ASP A 82 6.25 -3.84 -1.16
C ASP A 82 5.97 -2.36 -1.51
N ILE A 83 6.82 -1.79 -2.36
CA ILE A 83 6.70 -0.39 -2.80
C ILE A 83 5.34 -0.11 -3.45
N PHE A 84 4.91 -0.97 -4.37
CA PHE A 84 3.68 -0.73 -5.13
C PHE A 84 2.42 -0.97 -4.29
N ILE A 85 2.40 -1.96 -3.38
CA ILE A 85 1.29 -2.11 -2.43
C ILE A 85 1.22 -0.89 -1.51
N GLY A 86 2.37 -0.39 -1.04
CA GLY A 86 2.43 0.83 -0.25
C GLY A 86 1.87 2.05 -0.97
N LEU A 87 2.19 2.24 -2.26
CA LEU A 87 1.61 3.30 -3.08
C LEU A 87 0.10 3.12 -3.28
N SER A 88 -0.34 1.91 -3.63
CA SER A 88 -1.76 1.57 -3.82
C SER A 88 -2.58 1.89 -2.56
N SER A 89 -2.03 1.58 -1.38
CA SER A 89 -2.68 1.86 -0.09
C SER A 89 -2.94 3.35 0.07
N GLU A 90 -1.96 4.21 -0.23
CA GLU A 90 -2.14 5.66 -0.16
C GLU A 90 -3.11 6.20 -1.21
N ILE A 91 -3.06 5.71 -2.46
CA ILE A 91 -4.01 6.11 -3.51
C ILE A 91 -5.44 5.72 -3.12
N SER A 92 -5.64 4.51 -2.57
CA SER A 92 -6.97 4.05 -2.14
C SER A 92 -7.58 4.91 -1.03
N LYS A 93 -6.77 5.49 -0.15
CA LYS A 93 -7.23 6.46 0.87
C LYS A 93 -7.56 7.82 0.27
N ILE A 94 -6.85 8.23 -0.79
CA ILE A 94 -6.99 9.54 -1.44
C ILE A 94 -8.18 9.56 -2.39
N ALA A 95 -8.32 8.55 -3.23
CA ALA A 95 -9.31 8.44 -4.30
C ALA A 95 -10.07 7.09 -4.22
N PRO A 96 -10.82 6.81 -3.14
CA PRO A 96 -11.48 5.51 -2.95
C PRO A 96 -12.51 5.18 -4.04
N GLY A 97 -13.17 6.19 -4.61
CA GLY A 97 -14.13 6.00 -5.71
C GLY A 97 -13.49 5.51 -7.01
N ASP A 98 -12.37 6.12 -7.40
CA ASP A 98 -11.59 5.68 -8.56
C ASP A 98 -10.97 4.31 -8.30
N PHE A 99 -10.50 4.07 -7.07
CA PHE A 99 -9.96 2.78 -6.67
C PHE A 99 -10.96 1.63 -6.80
N ASN A 100 -12.17 1.83 -6.29
CA ASN A 100 -13.23 0.83 -6.42
C ASN A 100 -13.63 0.61 -7.88
N ARG A 101 -13.66 1.68 -8.69
CA ARG A 101 -13.96 1.58 -10.13
C ARG A 101 -12.95 0.70 -10.86
N GLU A 102 -11.65 0.90 -10.61
CA GLU A 102 -10.60 0.09 -11.25
C GLU A 102 -10.62 -1.37 -10.81
N LEU A 103 -10.99 -1.66 -9.55
CA LEU A 103 -11.07 -3.04 -9.05
C LEU A 103 -12.31 -3.80 -9.53
N ASP A 104 -13.44 -3.11 -9.73
CA ASP A 104 -14.68 -3.74 -10.21
C ASP A 104 -14.62 -4.09 -11.73
N ASP A 105 -13.57 -3.66 -12.43
CA ASP A 105 -13.28 -4.03 -13.82
C ASP A 105 -12.55 -5.39 -13.92
N ASP A 106 -12.87 -6.19 -14.94
CA ASP A 106 -12.14 -7.39 -15.38
C ASP A 106 -11.70 -8.42 -14.28
N HIS A 107 -12.53 -8.62 -13.25
CA HIS A 107 -12.21 -9.49 -12.10
C HIS A 107 -10.87 -9.14 -11.41
N ILE A 108 -10.43 -7.89 -11.50
CA ILE A 108 -9.17 -7.46 -10.88
C ILE A 108 -9.27 -7.53 -9.36
N LYS A 109 -10.43 -7.18 -8.78
CA LYS A 109 -10.70 -7.31 -7.35
C LYS A 109 -10.27 -8.66 -6.77
N ASP A 110 -10.75 -9.77 -7.33
CA ASP A 110 -10.49 -11.11 -6.78
C ASP A 110 -9.00 -11.46 -6.90
N LYS A 111 -8.38 -11.13 -8.04
CA LYS A 111 -6.95 -11.35 -8.27
C LYS A 111 -6.11 -10.51 -7.31
N PHE A 112 -6.48 -9.26 -7.09
CA PHE A 112 -5.77 -8.33 -6.22
C PHE A 112 -5.86 -8.77 -4.76
N VAL A 113 -7.05 -9.11 -4.27
CA VAL A 113 -7.25 -9.66 -2.92
C VAL A 113 -6.45 -10.93 -2.71
N LYS A 114 -6.53 -11.87 -3.66
CA LYS A 114 -5.75 -13.11 -3.63
C LYS A 114 -4.25 -12.84 -3.60
N ARG A 115 -3.78 -11.89 -4.41
CA ARG A 115 -2.37 -11.49 -4.48
C ARG A 115 -1.85 -10.96 -3.14
N LEU A 116 -2.65 -10.16 -2.43
CA LEU A 116 -2.30 -9.67 -1.09
C LEU A 116 -2.15 -10.81 -0.09
N VAL A 117 -3.10 -11.76 -0.07
CA VAL A 117 -3.02 -12.93 0.82
C VAL A 117 -1.82 -13.82 0.47
N GLU A 118 -1.56 -14.03 -0.82
CA GLU A 118 -0.38 -14.76 -1.30
C GLU A 118 0.93 -14.08 -0.88
N ALA A 119 0.98 -12.74 -0.87
CA ALA A 119 2.14 -11.99 -0.40
C ALA A 119 2.40 -12.20 1.10
N LEU A 120 1.36 -12.27 1.95
CA LEU A 120 1.53 -12.65 3.36
C LEU A 120 2.05 -14.07 3.48
N ASN A 121 1.45 -15.03 2.79
CA ASN A 121 1.83 -16.44 2.86
C ASN A 121 3.26 -16.70 2.35
N ALA A 122 3.70 -15.98 1.32
CA ALA A 122 5.07 -16.04 0.81
C ALA A 122 6.09 -15.43 1.80
N ASN A 123 5.64 -14.54 2.69
CA ASN A 123 6.43 -13.94 3.75
C ASN A 123 5.99 -14.49 5.10
N ALA A 124 5.93 -15.82 5.22
CA ALA A 124 5.52 -16.50 6.44
C ALA A 124 6.41 -16.15 7.64
N GLU A 125 7.70 -15.87 7.39
CA GLU A 125 8.64 -15.32 8.36
C GLU A 125 9.03 -13.89 7.96
N PRO A 126 9.46 -13.05 8.91
CA PRO A 126 9.95 -11.70 8.60
C PRO A 126 11.09 -11.76 7.58
N SER A 127 10.98 -10.99 6.50
CA SER A 127 11.98 -10.95 5.43
C SER A 127 12.90 -9.74 5.57
N ALA A 128 14.21 -9.97 5.63
CA ALA A 128 15.20 -8.89 5.59
C ALA A 128 15.27 -8.18 4.22
N GLN A 129 14.81 -8.83 3.15
CA GLN A 129 14.83 -8.25 1.79
C GLN A 129 13.68 -7.26 1.58
N CYS A 130 12.54 -7.51 2.20
CA CYS A 130 11.34 -6.68 2.08
C CYS A 130 10.64 -6.58 3.45
N PRO A 131 11.28 -5.94 4.45
CA PRO A 131 10.78 -5.94 5.83
C PRO A 131 9.44 -5.20 5.99
N GLY A 132 9.05 -4.37 5.02
CA GLY A 132 7.77 -3.66 5.00
C GLY A 132 6.59 -4.46 4.44
N ILE A 133 6.82 -5.58 3.75
CA ILE A 133 5.80 -6.23 2.90
C ILE A 133 4.54 -6.62 3.68
N ARG A 134 4.70 -7.24 4.86
CA ARG A 134 3.56 -7.67 5.68
C ARG A 134 2.74 -6.48 6.16
N ARG A 135 3.41 -5.41 6.58
CA ARG A 135 2.79 -4.16 7.01
C ARG A 135 1.98 -3.53 5.87
N VAL A 136 2.57 -3.31 4.71
CA VAL A 136 1.86 -2.63 3.60
C VAL A 136 0.68 -3.45 3.10
N VAL A 137 0.77 -4.78 3.13
CA VAL A 137 -0.35 -5.67 2.81
C VAL A 137 -1.48 -5.50 3.83
N LEU A 138 -1.17 -5.51 5.14
CA LEU A 138 -2.18 -5.31 6.18
C LEU A 138 -2.83 -3.93 6.06
N GLU A 139 -2.05 -2.88 5.85
CA GLU A 139 -2.56 -1.52 5.66
C GLU A 139 -3.48 -1.42 4.44
N GLN A 140 -3.12 -2.04 3.31
CA GLN A 140 -3.97 -2.09 2.12
C GLN A 140 -5.27 -2.88 2.38
N ALA A 141 -5.18 -4.06 2.99
CA ALA A 141 -6.36 -4.91 3.26
C ALA A 141 -7.33 -4.24 4.23
N ILE A 142 -6.82 -3.63 5.31
CA ILE A 142 -7.61 -2.87 6.26
C ILE A 142 -8.29 -1.70 5.56
N THR A 143 -7.54 -0.92 4.78
CA THR A 143 -8.10 0.21 4.04
C THR A 143 -9.26 -0.24 3.15
N MET A 144 -9.11 -1.35 2.42
CA MET A 144 -10.19 -1.89 1.60
C MET A 144 -11.43 -2.28 2.44
N MET A 145 -11.24 -3.08 3.50
CA MET A 145 -12.35 -3.56 4.34
C MET A 145 -13.07 -2.43 5.08
N GLU A 146 -12.36 -1.37 5.49
CA GLU A 146 -12.94 -0.20 6.16
C GLU A 146 -13.74 0.69 5.20
N HIS A 147 -13.35 0.76 3.93
CA HIS A 147 -14.05 1.60 2.93
C HIS A 147 -15.26 0.89 2.33
N ASP A 148 -15.20 -0.42 2.10
CA ASP A 148 -16.30 -1.18 1.50
C ASP A 148 -16.33 -2.64 1.97
N SER A 149 -17.43 -3.04 2.62
CA SER A 149 -17.60 -4.38 3.18
C SER A 149 -17.63 -5.50 2.13
N ARG A 150 -17.82 -5.18 0.84
CA ARG A 150 -17.73 -6.16 -0.26
C ARG A 150 -16.34 -6.80 -0.35
N TYR A 151 -15.28 -6.09 0.05
CA TYR A 151 -13.93 -6.64 0.07
C TYR A 151 -13.74 -7.66 1.20
N THR A 152 -14.45 -7.50 2.31
CA THR A 152 -14.32 -8.41 3.46
C THR A 152 -14.70 -9.84 3.09
N ASN A 153 -15.76 -10.03 2.28
CA ASN A 153 -16.11 -11.36 1.79
C ASN A 153 -14.99 -11.98 0.92
N CYS A 154 -14.40 -11.18 0.03
CA CYS A 154 -13.30 -11.65 -0.84
C CYS A 154 -12.07 -12.10 -0.02
N PHE A 155 -11.75 -11.37 1.06
CA PHE A 155 -10.67 -11.75 1.98
C PHE A 155 -10.99 -13.01 2.78
N ILE A 156 -12.25 -13.20 3.21
CA ILE A 156 -12.70 -14.43 3.86
C ILE A 156 -12.55 -15.63 2.90
N ASP A 157 -13.05 -15.50 1.67
CA ASP A 157 -12.96 -16.55 0.65
C ASP A 157 -11.51 -16.89 0.30
N SER A 158 -10.61 -15.92 0.40
CA SER A 158 -9.17 -16.09 0.20
C SER A 158 -8.42 -16.59 1.44
N ARG A 159 -9.11 -16.94 2.53
CA ARG A 159 -8.52 -17.42 3.80
C ARG A 159 -7.56 -16.43 4.47
N MET A 160 -7.88 -15.13 4.41
CA MET A 160 -7.08 -14.08 5.05
C MET A 160 -6.87 -14.33 6.57
N GLU A 161 -7.85 -14.89 7.27
CA GLU A 161 -7.74 -15.17 8.72
C GLU A 161 -6.58 -16.12 9.07
N ASP A 162 -6.29 -17.10 8.21
CA ASP A 162 -5.18 -18.01 8.40
C ASP A 162 -3.84 -17.28 8.22
N ALA A 163 -3.75 -16.43 7.18
CA ALA A 163 -2.58 -15.59 6.95
C ALA A 163 -2.35 -14.60 8.10
N LEU A 164 -3.40 -13.99 8.64
CA LEU A 164 -3.31 -13.08 9.80
C LEU A 164 -2.82 -13.81 11.05
N SER A 165 -3.26 -15.05 11.29
CA SER A 165 -2.82 -15.85 12.44
C SER A 165 -1.36 -16.25 12.31
N MET A 166 -0.93 -16.62 11.11
CA MET A 166 0.49 -16.85 10.82
C MET A 166 1.33 -15.60 11.10
N VAL A 167 0.89 -14.41 10.67
CA VAL A 167 1.65 -13.17 10.91
C VAL A 167 1.71 -12.85 12.39
N GLU A 168 0.62 -13.07 13.14
CA GLU A 168 0.59 -12.87 14.59
C GLU A 168 1.61 -13.75 15.32
N GLU A 169 1.73 -15.02 14.90
CA GLU A 169 2.63 -15.99 15.52
C GLU A 169 4.11 -15.74 15.20
N THR A 170 4.41 -15.18 14.02
CA THR A 170 5.78 -15.01 13.49
C THR A 170 6.27 -13.55 13.49
N ALA A 171 5.49 -12.63 14.04
CA ALA A 171 5.84 -11.21 14.06
C ALA A 171 7.13 -10.96 14.87
N SER A 172 7.98 -10.09 14.33
CA SER A 172 9.21 -9.63 14.99
C SER A 172 9.11 -8.16 15.39
N GLU A 173 9.84 -7.75 16.44
CA GLU A 173 9.97 -6.34 16.82
C GLU A 173 10.50 -5.47 15.66
N ALA A 174 11.33 -6.05 14.77
CA ALA A 174 11.86 -5.37 13.60
C ALA A 174 10.77 -4.84 12.65
N GLU A 175 9.58 -5.42 12.68
CA GLU A 175 8.45 -5.02 11.81
C GLU A 175 7.60 -3.89 12.42
N ASN A 176 7.96 -3.44 13.62
CA ASN A 176 7.45 -2.18 14.16
C ASN A 176 8.10 -0.98 13.49
N TYR A 177 9.16 -1.16 12.69
CA TYR A 177 9.73 -0.10 11.86
C TYR A 177 8.92 0.11 10.58
N GLY A 178 8.75 1.36 10.18
CA GLY A 178 8.07 1.76 8.93
C GLY A 178 9.05 2.20 7.84
N LEU A 179 10.27 2.58 8.22
CA LEU A 179 11.33 3.01 7.31
C LEU A 179 12.59 2.18 7.53
N PHE A 180 13.17 1.69 6.44
CA PHE A 180 14.34 0.83 6.45
C PHE A 180 15.43 1.35 5.49
N LEU A 181 16.69 1.06 5.83
CA LEU A 181 17.84 1.14 4.93
C LEU A 181 18.46 -0.26 4.83
N GLY A 182 18.07 -1.01 3.79
CA GLY A 182 18.35 -2.44 3.74
C GLY A 182 17.51 -3.16 4.79
N ASP A 183 18.16 -3.91 5.68
CA ASP A 183 17.56 -4.62 6.81
C ASP A 183 17.56 -3.80 8.12
N VAL A 184 18.14 -2.60 8.10
CA VAL A 184 18.23 -1.73 9.27
C VAL A 184 16.99 -0.85 9.39
N GLY A 185 16.21 -1.03 10.45
CA GLY A 185 15.11 -0.14 10.82
C GLY A 185 15.61 1.24 11.23
N LEU A 186 15.14 2.28 10.55
CA LEU A 186 15.54 3.67 10.79
C LEU A 186 14.52 4.43 11.64
N MET A 187 13.24 4.12 11.48
CA MET A 187 12.17 4.82 12.18
C MET A 187 10.98 3.88 12.45
N GLU A 188 10.50 3.91 13.68
CA GLU A 188 9.31 3.18 14.10
C GLU A 188 8.06 3.71 13.40
N ALA A 189 7.20 2.79 12.98
CA ALA A 189 5.87 3.11 12.50
C ALA A 189 5.01 3.60 13.68
N ARG A 190 4.05 4.49 13.38
CA ARG A 190 3.13 5.03 14.40
C ARG A 190 2.25 3.95 15.04
N GLU A 191 1.96 2.89 14.29
CA GLU A 191 1.15 1.77 14.74
C GLU A 191 1.97 0.47 14.63
N PRO A 192 2.09 -0.32 15.72
CA PRO A 192 2.81 -1.59 15.69
C PRO A 192 2.10 -2.62 14.81
N LEU A 193 2.85 -3.59 14.29
CA LEU A 193 2.30 -4.61 13.38
C LEU A 193 1.16 -5.40 14.04
N SER A 194 1.30 -5.71 15.34
CA SER A 194 0.28 -6.42 16.12
C SER A 194 -1.07 -5.70 16.17
N SER A 195 -1.08 -4.37 16.20
CA SER A 195 -2.30 -3.56 16.16
C SER A 195 -3.00 -3.66 14.80
N LEU A 196 -2.22 -3.64 13.71
CA LEU A 196 -2.75 -3.86 12.36
C LEU A 196 -3.38 -5.25 12.22
N VAL A 197 -2.71 -6.30 12.72
CA VAL A 197 -3.25 -7.66 12.70
C VAL A 197 -4.56 -7.75 13.48
N ALA A 198 -4.60 -7.20 14.70
CA ALA A 198 -5.81 -7.18 15.52
C ALA A 198 -6.97 -6.45 14.82
N ARG A 199 -6.69 -5.29 14.21
CA ARG A 199 -7.69 -4.50 13.46
C ARG A 199 -8.20 -5.27 12.24
N ALA A 200 -7.33 -5.91 11.48
CA ALA A 200 -7.72 -6.74 10.34
C ALA A 200 -8.62 -7.92 10.77
N LYS A 201 -8.26 -8.65 11.84
CA LYS A 201 -9.09 -9.74 12.39
C LYS A 201 -10.46 -9.22 12.84
N GLN A 202 -10.52 -8.05 13.46
CA GLN A 202 -11.77 -7.42 13.89
C GLN A 202 -12.70 -7.14 12.70
N GLN A 203 -12.17 -6.66 11.56
CA GLN A 203 -12.97 -6.44 10.35
C GLN A 203 -13.62 -7.74 9.85
N LEU A 204 -12.86 -8.84 9.80
CA LEU A 204 -13.37 -10.14 9.38
C LEU A 204 -14.46 -10.67 10.33
N ALA A 205 -14.25 -10.54 11.64
CA ALA A 205 -15.20 -10.99 12.66
C ALA A 205 -16.50 -10.18 12.66
N ALA A 206 -16.41 -8.86 12.49
CA ALA A 206 -17.57 -7.98 12.42
C ALA A 206 -18.47 -8.30 11.21
N TYR A 207 -17.87 -8.64 10.07
CA TYR A 207 -18.61 -9.03 8.87
C TYR A 207 -19.41 -10.32 9.07
N ARG A 208 -18.81 -11.35 9.68
CA ARG A 208 -19.49 -12.62 10.03
C ARG A 208 -20.61 -12.47 11.06
N SER A 209 -20.56 -11.43 11.89
CA SER A 209 -21.60 -11.17 12.89
C SER A 209 -22.79 -10.40 12.31
N SER A 210 -22.65 -9.84 11.11
CA SER A 210 -23.66 -9.00 10.45
C SER A 210 -24.34 -9.68 9.25
N HIS A 211 -23.87 -10.86 8.82
CA HIS A 211 -24.37 -11.64 7.68
C HIS A 211 -24.41 -13.13 8.03
#